data_AF-A0A348VBL4-F1
#
_entry.id   AF-A0A348VBL4-F1
#
_cell.length_a   1.000
_cell.length_b   1.000
_cell.length_c   1.000
_cell.angle_alpha   90.00
_cell.angle_beta   90.00
_cell.angle_gamma   90.00
#
_symmetry.space_group_name_H-M   'P 1'
#
loop_
_entity.id
_entity.type
_entity.pdbx_description
1 polymer ?
#
loop_
_entity_poly.entity_id
_entity_poly.type
_entity_poly.pdbx_seq_one_letter_code
_entity_poly.pdbx_strand_id
1 'polypeptide(L)'
;GRYNAIIRTISGVYSSESKADATLEEARALTDQFARKEGRRPRIMVAKMGQDGHDRGAKVVATGYADCGFDVDMGPLFQTPAEAARQAVENDVHVLGISSLAAGHKTLVPQVIEELKQLGRPDIVVIAGGVIPAQDYDFLYRAGVAAIFGPGSSVTKSACDIMHVLMEE
;
A
#
# COMPACT_ATOMS: atom_id res chain seq x y z
N GLY A 1 -12.46 -24.27 4.83
CA GLY A 1 -11.21 -23.52 4.61
C GLY A 1 -11.48 -22.38 3.65
N ARG A 2 -10.86 -21.21 3.84
CA ARG A 2 -10.96 -20.10 2.88
C ARG A 2 -10.15 -20.45 1.62
N TYR A 3 -10.68 -20.08 0.46
CA TYR A 3 -9.96 -20.20 -0.80
C TYR A 3 -8.86 -19.14 -0.86
N ASN A 4 -7.60 -19.56 -0.94
CA ASN A 4 -6.45 -18.67 -1.10
C ASN A 4 -6.09 -18.59 -2.58
N ALA A 5 -6.42 -17.48 -3.24
CA ALA A 5 -5.90 -17.20 -4.56
C ALA A 5 -4.41 -16.87 -4.48
N ILE A 6 -3.56 -17.61 -5.19
CA ILE A 6 -2.14 -17.25 -5.34
C ILE A 6 -2.07 -16.05 -6.28
N ILE A 7 -1.87 -14.85 -5.73
CA ILE A 7 -1.73 -13.63 -6.51
C ILE A 7 -0.25 -13.50 -6.88
N ARG A 8 0.07 -13.66 -8.17
CA ARG A 8 1.36 -13.26 -8.74
C ARG A 8 1.22 -11.87 -9.33
N THR A 9 2.02 -10.93 -8.86
CA THR A 9 2.16 -9.62 -9.50
C THR A 9 2.93 -9.80 -10.81
N ILE A 10 2.43 -9.21 -11.89
CA ILE A 10 3.09 -9.17 -13.20
C ILE A 10 3.66 -7.77 -13.34
N SER A 11 4.99 -7.64 -13.45
CA SER A 11 5.67 -6.38 -13.78
C SER A 11 5.71 -6.15 -15.29
N GLY A 12 5.69 -4.88 -15.72
CA GLY A 12 5.83 -4.41 -17.09
C GLY A 12 4.54 -3.92 -17.74
N VAL A 13 3.38 -4.19 -17.12
CA VAL A 13 2.06 -3.87 -17.72
C VAL A 13 1.80 -2.37 -17.78
N TYR A 14 2.24 -1.61 -16.77
CA TYR A 14 2.03 -0.16 -16.74
C TYR A 14 3.02 0.55 -17.67
N SER A 15 4.25 0.04 -17.73
CA SER A 15 5.32 0.59 -18.58
C SER A 15 5.05 0.48 -20.09
N SER A 16 4.28 -0.51 -20.55
CA SER A 16 3.98 -0.69 -21.98
C SER A 16 2.93 0.27 -22.52
N GLU A 17 2.05 0.82 -21.68
CA GLU A 17 1.00 1.76 -22.09
C GLU A 17 1.36 3.23 -21.84
N SER A 18 2.35 3.48 -20.97
CA SER A 18 2.75 4.82 -20.53
C SER A 18 3.94 5.32 -21.35
N LYS A 19 3.70 6.14 -22.38
CA LYS A 19 4.76 6.84 -23.11
C LYS A 19 5.56 7.73 -22.13
N ALA A 20 6.84 7.41 -21.90
CA ALA A 20 7.83 8.21 -21.18
C ALA A 20 7.24 9.08 -20.05
N ASP A 21 6.64 8.42 -19.06
CA ASP A 21 6.08 9.11 -17.90
C ASP A 21 7.24 9.53 -16.97
N ALA A 22 7.54 10.83 -16.93
CA ALA A 22 8.60 11.38 -16.08
C ALA A 22 8.43 10.98 -14.60
N THR A 23 7.19 10.80 -14.15
CA THR A 23 6.90 10.41 -12.77
C THR A 23 7.22 8.93 -12.49
N LEU A 24 7.17 8.06 -13.50
CA LEU A 24 7.60 6.67 -13.36
C LEU A 24 9.12 6.57 -13.17
N GLU A 25 9.87 7.32 -13.97
CA GLU A 25 11.34 7.36 -13.86
C GLU A 25 11.79 8.02 -12.55
N GLU A 26 11.06 9.03 -12.08
CA GLU A 26 11.28 9.60 -10.75
C GLU A 26 11.03 8.57 -9.63
N ALA A 27 9.90 7.86 -9.66
CA ALA A 27 9.60 6.82 -8.68
C ALA A 27 10.67 5.72 -8.66
N ARG A 28 11.17 5.31 -9.83
CA ARG A 28 12.28 4.35 -9.95
C ARG A 28 13.57 4.89 -9.35
N ALA A 29 13.91 6.14 -9.62
CA ALA A 29 15.09 6.78 -9.05
C ALA A 29 15.02 6.84 -7.51
N LEU A 30 13.85 7.18 -6.95
CA LEU A 30 13.62 7.20 -5.51
C LEU A 30 13.72 5.80 -4.88
N THR A 31 13.11 4.78 -5.48
CA THR A 31 13.20 3.40 -4.97
C THR A 31 14.61 2.84 -5.05
N ASP A 32 15.37 3.15 -6.10
CA ASP A 32 16.79 2.78 -6.23
C ASP A 32 17.67 3.52 -5.22
N GLN A 33 17.40 4.80 -4.95
CA GLN A 33 18.09 5.56 -3.91
C GLN A 33 17.84 4.94 -2.53
N PHE A 34 16.59 4.62 -2.21
CA PHE A 34 16.22 3.93 -0.98
C PHE A 34 16.96 2.59 -0.88
N ALA A 35 16.98 1.79 -1.94
CA ALA A 35 17.66 0.49 -1.94
C ALA A 35 19.17 0.60 -1.72
N ARG A 36 19.81 1.68 -2.19
CA ARG A 36 21.24 1.95 -1.92
C ARG A 36 21.49 2.36 -0.46
N LYS A 37 20.54 3.06 0.18
CA LYS A 37 20.64 3.49 1.59
C LYS A 37 20.35 2.33 2.55
N GLU A 38 19.23 1.63 2.35
CA GLU A 38 18.69 0.61 3.27
C GLU A 38 19.16 -0.82 2.95
N GLY A 39 19.83 -1.03 1.82
CA GLY A 39 20.33 -2.35 1.39
C GLY A 39 19.27 -3.29 0.80
N ARG A 40 18.01 -2.83 0.67
CA ARG A 40 16.90 -3.57 0.04
C ARG A 40 15.88 -2.64 -0.60
N ARG A 41 15.11 -3.13 -1.59
CA ARG A 41 14.01 -2.36 -2.20
C ARG A 41 12.95 -1.98 -1.16
N PRO A 42 12.27 -0.82 -1.33
CA PRO A 42 11.11 -0.52 -0.52
C PRO A 42 10.04 -1.58 -0.78
N ARG A 43 9.46 -2.08 0.31
CA ARG A 43 8.53 -3.22 0.30
C ARG A 43 7.16 -2.75 0.77
N ILE A 44 6.14 -3.00 -0.04
CA ILE A 44 4.76 -2.61 0.23
C ILE A 44 3.85 -3.83 0.17
N MET A 45 3.01 -3.99 1.21
CA MET A 45 1.89 -4.92 1.16
C MET A 45 0.60 -4.18 0.87
N VAL A 46 -0.13 -4.59 -0.16
CA VAL A 46 -1.49 -4.08 -0.44
C VAL A 46 -2.52 -5.05 0.15
N ALA A 47 -3.29 -4.57 1.12
CA ALA A 47 -4.23 -5.38 1.88
C ALA A 47 -5.70 -5.00 1.60
N LYS A 48 -6.56 -6.02 1.66
CA LYS A 48 -8.03 -5.88 1.64
C LYS A 48 -8.60 -6.48 2.92
N MET A 49 -9.19 -5.61 3.73
CA MET A 49 -9.76 -5.99 5.02
C MET A 49 -11.28 -6.02 4.99
N GLY A 50 -11.88 -6.84 5.86
CA GLY A 50 -13.33 -6.96 5.97
C GLY A 50 -13.95 -7.72 4.80
N GLN A 51 -15.22 -7.48 4.46
CA GLN A 51 -15.92 -8.21 3.38
C GLN A 51 -15.77 -7.53 2.00
N ASP A 52 -14.80 -6.63 1.85
CA ASP A 52 -14.59 -5.90 0.61
C ASP A 52 -13.91 -6.79 -0.45
N GLY A 53 -14.70 -7.28 -1.41
CA GLY A 53 -14.24 -8.10 -2.54
C GLY A 53 -13.70 -7.31 -3.74
N HIS A 54 -13.67 -5.97 -3.70
CA HIS A 54 -13.23 -5.17 -4.84
C HIS A 54 -11.70 -5.18 -4.97
N ASP A 55 -11.16 -6.00 -5.86
CA ASP A 55 -9.71 -6.22 -5.96
C ASP A 55 -9.06 -5.60 -7.21
N ARG A 56 -9.84 -5.19 -8.21
CA ARG A 56 -9.33 -4.65 -9.48
C ARG A 56 -8.38 -3.46 -9.25
N GLY A 57 -8.80 -2.48 -8.46
CA GLY A 57 -7.98 -1.30 -8.16
C GLY A 57 -6.70 -1.67 -7.41
N ALA A 58 -6.79 -2.55 -6.41
CA ALA A 58 -5.64 -3.03 -5.65
C ALA A 58 -4.61 -3.75 -6.54
N LYS A 59 -5.07 -4.59 -7.48
CA LYS A 59 -4.18 -5.29 -8.43
C LYS A 59 -3.48 -4.33 -9.40
N VAL A 60 -4.19 -3.32 -9.92
CA VAL A 60 -3.59 -2.31 -10.81
C VAL A 60 -2.53 -1.51 -10.08
N VAL A 61 -2.82 -1.06 -8.85
CA VAL A 61 -1.86 -0.33 -8.01
C VAL A 61 -0.64 -1.20 -7.70
N ALA A 62 -0.85 -2.48 -7.34
CA ALA A 62 0.25 -3.39 -7.03
C ALA A 62 1.19 -3.62 -8.23
N THR A 63 0.63 -3.82 -9.43
CA THR A 63 1.45 -3.91 -10.64
C THR A 63 2.17 -2.59 -10.94
N GLY A 64 1.50 -1.44 -10.79
CA GLY A 64 2.15 -0.14 -11.01
C GLY A 64 3.28 0.14 -10.01
N TYR A 65 3.13 -0.24 -8.74
CA TYR A 65 4.21 -0.12 -7.74
C TYR A 65 5.38 -1.06 -8.02
N ALA A 66 5.12 -2.28 -8.50
CA ALA A 66 6.18 -3.16 -8.98
C ALA A 66 6.95 -2.50 -10.16
N ASP A 67 6.24 -1.85 -11.09
CA ASP A 67 6.86 -1.13 -12.21
C ASP A 67 7.66 0.10 -11.76
N CYS A 68 7.28 0.72 -10.63
CA CYS A 68 8.01 1.80 -9.97
C CYS A 68 9.23 1.32 -9.17
N GLY A 69 9.42 0.01 -8.99
CA GLY A 69 10.58 -0.57 -8.32
C GLY A 69 10.36 -1.00 -6.86
N PHE A 70 9.11 -1.12 -6.41
CA PHE A 70 8.80 -1.70 -5.10
C PHE A 70 8.84 -3.23 -5.13
N ASP A 71 9.21 -3.84 -4.01
CA ASP A 71 8.83 -5.22 -3.70
C ASP A 71 7.37 -5.24 -3.24
N VAL A 72 6.48 -5.90 -3.98
CA VAL A 72 5.03 -5.81 -3.73
C VAL A 72 4.46 -7.15 -3.29
N ASP A 73 3.87 -7.16 -2.11
CA ASP A 73 3.07 -8.26 -1.57
C ASP A 73 1.58 -7.94 -1.70
N MET A 74 0.78 -8.93 -2.09
CA MET A 74 -0.67 -8.82 -2.14
C MET A 74 -1.28 -9.67 -1.02
N GLY A 75 -1.98 -9.02 -0.10
CA GLY A 75 -2.76 -9.71 0.92
C GLY A 75 -3.91 -10.51 0.32
N PRO A 76 -4.30 -11.66 0.90
CA PRO A 76 -5.51 -12.37 0.52
C PRO A 76 -6.74 -11.49 0.76
N LEU A 77 -7.84 -11.81 0.08
CA LEU A 77 -9.13 -11.17 0.35
C LEU A 77 -9.64 -11.54 1.74
N PHE A 78 -10.42 -10.64 2.31
CA PHE A 78 -11.18 -10.85 3.54
C PHE A 78 -10.36 -11.03 4.81
N GLN A 79 -9.20 -10.38 4.87
CA GLN A 79 -8.41 -10.35 6.10
C GLN A 79 -9.09 -9.53 7.19
N THR A 80 -8.91 -9.97 8.43
CA THR A 80 -9.10 -9.13 9.60
C THR A 80 -7.91 -8.17 9.75
N PRO A 81 -8.04 -7.05 10.49
CA PRO A 81 -6.93 -6.17 10.80
C PRO A 81 -5.73 -6.90 11.44
N ALA A 82 -5.98 -7.80 12.40
CA ALA A 82 -4.93 -8.59 13.04
C ALA A 82 -4.20 -9.53 12.06
N GLU A 83 -4.93 -10.14 11.11
CA GLU A 83 -4.30 -10.98 10.07
C GLU A 83 -3.45 -10.14 9.11
N ALA A 84 -3.94 -8.97 8.68
CA ALA A 84 -3.20 -8.08 7.79
C ALA A 84 -1.94 -7.51 8.47
N ALA A 85 -2.06 -7.05 9.72
CA ALA A 85 -0.93 -6.54 10.51
C ALA A 85 0.13 -7.63 10.73
N ARG A 86 -0.29 -8.84 11.12
CA ARG A 86 0.64 -9.98 11.30
C ARG A 86 1.41 -10.27 10.01
N GLN A 87 0.71 -10.36 8.88
CA GLN A 87 1.36 -10.62 7.60
C GLN A 87 2.32 -9.49 7.20
N ALA A 88 1.96 -8.24 7.43
CA ALA A 88 2.83 -7.09 7.17
C ALA A 88 4.14 -7.17 7.98
N VAL A 89 4.05 -7.56 9.25
CA VAL A 89 5.20 -7.77 10.13
C VAL A 89 6.04 -8.98 9.70
N GLU A 90 5.40 -10.12 9.42
CA GLU A 90 6.09 -11.35 8.99
C GLU A 90 6.84 -11.16 7.66
N ASN A 91 6.28 -10.36 6.75
CA ASN A 91 6.90 -10.01 5.48
C ASN A 91 7.91 -8.86 5.58
N ASP A 92 8.07 -8.28 6.77
CA ASP A 92 8.93 -7.13 7.04
C ASP A 92 8.74 -5.99 6.01
N VAL A 93 7.48 -5.59 5.80
CA VAL A 93 7.17 -4.51 4.87
C VAL A 93 7.49 -3.16 5.46
N HIS A 94 7.83 -2.19 4.61
CA HIS A 94 7.99 -0.80 5.02
C HIS A 94 6.64 -0.08 5.04
N VAL A 95 5.73 -0.48 4.13
CA VAL A 95 4.43 0.16 3.94
C VAL A 95 3.33 -0.88 3.90
N LEU A 96 2.26 -0.64 4.65
CA LEU A 96 0.99 -1.35 4.55
C LEU A 96 -0.06 -0.45 3.89
N GLY A 97 -0.41 -0.76 2.64
CA GLY A 97 -1.42 -0.05 1.88
C GLY A 97 -2.80 -0.68 1.99
N ILE A 98 -3.76 0.03 2.59
CA ILE A 98 -5.13 -0.45 2.76
C ILE A 98 -6.01 0.02 1.61
N SER A 99 -6.55 -0.92 0.83
CA SER A 99 -7.55 -0.64 -0.21
C SER A 99 -8.98 -0.80 0.33
N SER A 100 -9.68 0.32 0.57
CA SER A 100 -11.04 0.37 1.12
C SER A 100 -12.03 0.94 0.11
N LEU A 101 -12.99 0.12 -0.34
CA LEU A 101 -14.10 0.51 -1.21
C LEU A 101 -15.48 0.24 -0.57
N ALA A 102 -15.53 -0.43 0.57
CA ALA A 102 -16.78 -0.83 1.26
C ALA A 102 -17.05 -0.05 2.57
N ALA A 103 -16.62 1.21 2.66
CA ALA A 103 -16.87 2.12 3.79
C ALA A 103 -16.43 1.65 5.19
N GLY A 104 -15.55 0.64 5.28
CA GLY A 104 -15.02 0.12 6.55
C GLY A 104 -13.82 0.88 7.11
N HIS A 105 -13.32 1.90 6.40
CA HIS A 105 -12.04 2.56 6.69
C HIS A 105 -11.97 3.19 8.09
N LYS A 106 -13.06 3.79 8.59
CA LYS A 106 -13.06 4.43 9.92
C LYS A 106 -12.92 3.44 11.09
N THR A 107 -13.12 2.16 10.84
CA THR A 107 -13.02 1.11 11.86
C THR A 107 -11.80 0.23 11.63
N LEU A 108 -11.63 -0.27 10.40
CA LEU A 108 -10.60 -1.27 10.10
C LEU A 108 -9.19 -0.66 10.05
N VAL A 109 -9.05 0.59 9.60
CA VAL A 109 -7.73 1.25 9.51
C VAL A 109 -7.16 1.59 10.89
N PRO A 110 -7.91 2.22 11.83
CA PRO A 110 -7.41 2.40 13.18
C PRO A 110 -7.06 1.08 13.88
N GLN A 111 -7.86 0.03 13.64
CA GLN A 111 -7.59 -1.29 14.20
C GLN A 111 -6.27 -1.87 13.69
N VAL A 112 -5.99 -1.81 12.37
CA VAL A 112 -4.73 -2.38 11.86
C VAL A 112 -3.50 -1.63 12.36
N ILE A 113 -3.60 -0.30 12.52
CA ILE A 113 -2.53 0.52 13.12
C ILE A 113 -2.28 0.11 14.57
N GLU A 114 -3.33 -0.14 15.34
CA GLU A 114 -3.21 -0.59 16.72
C GLU A 114 -2.60 -2.00 16.80
N GLU A 115 -3.00 -2.91 15.93
CA GLU A 115 -2.42 -4.26 15.84
C GLU A 115 -0.92 -4.21 15.49
N LEU A 116 -0.50 -3.32 14.58
CA LEU A 116 0.93 -3.11 14.27
C LEU A 116 1.73 -2.64 15.50
N LYS A 117 1.16 -1.74 16.32
CA LYS A 117 1.78 -1.32 17.58
C LYS A 117 1.89 -2.47 18.56
N GLN A 118 0.85 -3.28 18.71
CA GLN A 118 0.84 -4.44 19.59
C GLN A 118 1.85 -5.51 19.18
N LEU A 119 2.11 -5.64 17.87
CA LEU A 119 3.14 -6.51 17.31
C LEU A 119 4.55 -5.90 17.38
N GLY A 120 4.72 -4.71 17.96
CA GLY A 120 6.01 -4.05 18.13
C GLY A 120 6.59 -3.45 16.84
N ARG A 121 5.73 -3.21 15.83
CA ARG A 121 6.12 -2.62 14.54
C ARG A 121 5.35 -1.33 14.21
N PRO A 122 5.39 -0.31 15.09
CA PRO A 122 4.77 0.99 14.82
C PRO A 122 5.47 1.78 13.70
N ASP A 123 6.66 1.34 13.29
CA ASP A 123 7.46 1.89 12.19
C ASP A 123 6.88 1.60 10.81
N ILE A 124 6.03 0.57 10.67
CA ILE A 124 5.39 0.26 9.39
C ILE A 124 4.41 1.37 9.03
N VAL A 125 4.69 2.07 7.94
CA VAL A 125 3.87 3.19 7.45
C VAL A 125 2.54 2.65 6.93
N VAL A 126 1.42 3.20 7.42
CA VAL A 126 0.09 2.85 6.92
C VAL A 126 -0.42 3.92 5.97
N ILE A 127 -0.78 3.53 4.76
CA ILE A 127 -1.46 4.39 3.78
C ILE A 127 -2.86 3.83 3.48
N ALA A 128 -3.78 4.68 3.06
CA ALA A 128 -5.12 4.29 2.68
C ALA A 128 -5.45 4.69 1.23
N GLY A 129 -6.28 3.91 0.55
CA GLY A 129 -6.78 4.29 -0.76
C GLY A 129 -8.09 3.61 -1.11
N GLY A 130 -8.68 4.03 -2.23
CA GLY A 130 -10.00 3.59 -2.68
C GLY A 130 -11.05 4.69 -2.55
N VAL A 131 -12.29 4.31 -2.24
CA VAL A 131 -13.41 5.27 -2.15
C VAL A 131 -13.56 5.71 -0.70
N ILE A 132 -12.78 6.72 -0.31
CA ILE A 132 -12.79 7.32 1.02
C ILE A 132 -13.35 8.75 0.90
N PRO A 133 -14.45 9.09 1.60
CA PRO A 133 -14.97 10.46 1.60
C PRO A 133 -13.96 11.46 2.17
N ALA A 134 -13.80 12.63 1.54
CA ALA A 134 -12.86 13.66 1.98
C ALA A 134 -13.07 14.09 3.45
N GLN A 135 -14.32 14.12 3.92
CA GLN A 135 -14.67 14.42 5.32
C GLN A 135 -14.10 13.43 6.35
N ASP A 136 -13.69 12.23 5.92
CA ASP A 136 -13.08 11.21 6.78
C ASP A 136 -11.54 11.29 6.81
N TYR A 137 -10.92 12.14 5.99
CA TYR A 137 -9.45 12.18 5.86
C TYR A 137 -8.81 12.61 7.17
N ASP A 138 -9.28 13.70 7.78
CA ASP A 138 -8.77 14.20 9.06
C ASP A 138 -8.86 13.16 10.18
N PHE A 139 -9.87 12.30 10.15
CA PHE A 139 -10.01 11.21 11.11
C PHE A 139 -8.93 10.15 10.88
N LEU A 140 -8.69 9.77 9.63
CA LEU A 140 -7.69 8.76 9.29
C LEU A 140 -6.25 9.25 9.53
N TYR A 141 -5.94 10.50 9.19
CA TYR A 141 -4.64 11.11 9.52
C TYR A 141 -4.41 11.12 11.04
N ARG A 142 -5.42 11.52 11.84
CA ARG A 142 -5.34 11.46 13.31
C ARG A 142 -5.19 10.05 13.86
N ALA A 143 -5.71 9.03 13.16
CA ALA A 143 -5.53 7.64 13.53
C ALA A 143 -4.12 7.10 13.22
N GLY A 144 -3.32 7.82 12.43
CA GLY A 144 -1.94 7.45 12.07
C GLY A 144 -1.74 7.03 10.61
N VAL A 145 -2.70 7.29 9.72
CA VAL A 145 -2.49 7.11 8.28
C VAL A 145 -1.55 8.20 7.77
N ALA A 146 -0.52 7.83 7.00
CA ALA A 146 0.46 8.78 6.48
C ALA A 146 0.00 9.48 5.18
N ALA A 147 -0.72 8.76 4.31
CA ALA A 147 -1.22 9.30 3.05
C ALA A 147 -2.53 8.64 2.62
N ILE A 148 -3.38 9.39 1.91
CA ILE A 148 -4.68 8.91 1.41
C ILE A 148 -4.78 9.13 -0.11
N PHE A 149 -4.98 8.06 -0.87
CA PHE A 149 -5.08 8.06 -2.33
C PHE A 149 -6.50 7.70 -2.80
N GLY A 150 -7.28 8.74 -3.12
CA GLY A 150 -8.67 8.61 -3.57
C GLY A 150 -8.82 8.14 -5.04
N PRO A 151 -10.05 8.03 -5.55
CA PRO A 151 -10.30 7.64 -6.93
C PRO A 151 -9.65 8.61 -7.92
N GLY A 152 -9.01 8.09 -8.97
CA GLY A 152 -8.32 8.88 -9.99
C GLY A 152 -6.88 9.30 -9.63
N SER A 153 -6.38 8.89 -8.46
CA SER A 153 -4.96 9.10 -8.11
C SER A 153 -4.04 8.41 -9.12
N SER A 154 -2.99 9.10 -9.56
CA SER A 154 -1.94 8.50 -10.39
C SER A 154 -1.07 7.56 -9.55
N VAL A 155 -0.85 6.35 -10.04
CA VAL A 155 -0.06 5.32 -9.34
C VAL A 155 1.42 5.70 -9.25
N THR A 156 1.97 6.30 -10.30
CA THR A 156 3.38 6.75 -10.32
C THR A 156 3.59 7.91 -9.36
N LYS A 157 2.66 8.87 -9.33
CA LYS A 157 2.70 9.97 -8.38
C LYS A 157 2.56 9.50 -6.93
N SER A 158 1.60 8.59 -6.66
CA SER A 158 1.46 8.05 -5.31
C SER A 158 2.68 7.25 -4.87
N ALA A 159 3.38 6.58 -5.80
CA ALA A 159 4.65 5.93 -5.51
C ALA A 159 5.73 6.94 -5.06
N CYS A 160 5.87 8.07 -5.75
CA CYS A 160 6.76 9.15 -5.31
C CYS A 160 6.38 9.69 -3.92
N ASP A 161 5.10 9.98 -3.69
CA ASP A 161 4.60 10.47 -2.40
C ASP A 161 4.93 9.48 -1.26
N ILE A 162 4.74 8.17 -1.49
CA ILE A 162 5.12 7.12 -0.52
C ILE A 162 6.62 7.11 -0.26
N MET A 163 7.44 7.24 -1.31
CA MET A 163 8.90 7.27 -1.15
C MET A 163 9.36 8.48 -0.36
N HIS A 164 8.77 9.65 -0.56
CA HIS A 164 9.07 10.82 0.25
C HIS A 164 8.75 10.57 1.72
N VAL A 165 7.58 10.00 2.03
CA VAL A 165 7.24 9.61 3.42
C VAL A 165 8.26 8.64 4.02
N LEU A 166 8.76 7.66 3.26
CA LEU A 166 9.76 6.70 3.73
C LEU A 166 11.17 7.29 3.87
N MET A 167 11.48 8.36 3.15
CA MET A 167 12.81 8.95 3.09
C MET A 167 12.96 10.20 3.97
N GLU A 168 11.86 10.81 4.40
CA GLU A 168 11.80 11.96 5.32
C GLU A 168 12.06 11.55 6.80
N GLU A 169 13.11 10.76 7.04
CA GLU A 169 13.66 10.60 8.40
C GLU A 169 14.35 11.88 8.90
#